data_AF-A0A2S6UFY6-F1
#
_entry.id   AF-A0A2S6UFY6-F1
#
_cell.length_a   1.000
_cell.length_b   1.000
_cell.length_c   1.000
_cell.angle_alpha   90.00
_cell.angle_beta   90.00
_cell.angle_gamma   90.00
#
_symmetry.space_group_name_H-M   'P 1'
#
loop_
_entity.id
_entity.type
_entity.pdbx_description
1 polymer ?
#
loop_
_entity_poly.entity_id
_entity_poly.type
_entity_poly.pdbx_seq_one_letter_code
_entity_poly.pdbx_strand_id
1 'polypeptide(L)'
;MGGLEAGPVEQSEHDYAPWEKRVDAIMRLLTGKQYEVITVDELRRGIEDLGPGVYDELSYYERWISSITNILIEKGVISVDELGRRMEDVCARREEAGI
;
A
#
# COMPACT_ATOMS: atom_id res chain seq x y z
N MET A 1 -10.80 -5.62 14.98
CA MET A 1 -11.87 -6.60 14.66
C MET A 1 -13.08 -6.32 15.53
N GLY A 2 -14.30 -6.37 14.97
CA GLY A 2 -15.53 -6.04 15.72
C GLY A 2 -15.88 -7.11 16.75
N GLY A 3 -16.19 -6.69 17.98
CA GLY A 3 -16.69 -7.59 19.04
C GLY A 3 -15.63 -8.45 19.75
N LEU A 4 -14.34 -8.30 19.41
CA LEU A 4 -13.26 -8.98 20.12
C LEU A 4 -12.79 -8.16 21.33
N GLU A 5 -12.30 -8.85 22.36
CA GLU A 5 -11.56 -8.20 23.43
C GLU A 5 -10.30 -7.53 22.88
N ALA A 6 -10.03 -6.31 23.34
CA ALA A 6 -8.84 -5.55 23.00
C ALA A 6 -8.34 -4.80 24.24
N GLY A 7 -7.04 -4.54 24.29
CA GLY A 7 -6.46 -3.69 25.32
C GLY A 7 -6.85 -2.21 25.16
N PRO A 8 -6.40 -1.35 26.08
CA PRO A 8 -6.56 0.10 25.95
C PRO A 8 -5.97 0.61 24.63
N VAL A 9 -6.63 1.60 24.03
CA VAL A 9 -6.15 2.25 22.81
C VAL A 9 -5.00 3.20 23.14
N GLU A 10 -3.89 3.08 22.41
CA GLU A 10 -2.82 4.07 22.42
C GLU A 10 -3.27 5.32 21.65
N GLN A 11 -3.20 6.50 22.29
CA GLN A 11 -3.66 7.78 21.73
C GLN A 11 -2.51 8.71 21.31
N SER A 12 -1.33 8.15 21.06
CA SER A 12 -0.19 8.92 20.56
C SER A 12 -0.40 9.32 19.10
N GLU A 13 0.14 10.46 18.70
CA GLU A 13 0.19 10.84 17.29
C GLU A 13 1.27 10.01 16.58
N HIS A 14 0.95 9.54 15.37
CA HIS A 14 1.89 8.85 14.50
C HIS A 14 2.67 9.85 13.65
N ASP A 15 4.01 9.81 13.70
CA ASP A 15 4.84 10.59 12.79
C ASP A 15 4.99 9.85 11.46
N TYR A 16 4.40 10.43 10.41
CA TYR A 16 4.37 9.82 9.10
C TYR A 16 5.72 9.91 8.40
N ALA A 17 6.29 8.75 8.10
CA ALA A 17 7.47 8.65 7.26
C ALA A 17 7.20 9.23 5.86
N PRO A 18 8.22 9.77 5.17
CA PRO A 18 8.04 10.35 3.83
C PRO A 18 7.41 9.40 2.81
N TRP A 19 7.63 8.08 2.94
CA TRP A 19 7.06 7.09 2.04
C TRP A 19 5.56 6.85 2.29
N GLU A 20 5.10 6.93 3.54
CA GLU A 20 3.67 6.82 3.90
C GLU A 20 2.86 7.95 3.25
N LYS A 21 3.40 9.17 3.29
CA LYS A 21 2.83 10.34 2.60
C LYS A 21 2.78 10.14 1.07
N ARG A 22 3.75 9.43 0.49
CA ARG A 22 3.74 9.08 -0.95
C ARG A 22 2.67 8.06 -1.27
N VAL A 23 2.46 7.05 -0.42
CA VAL A 23 1.38 6.06 -0.60
C VAL A 23 0.01 6.76 -0.58
N ASP A 24 -0.21 7.66 0.38
CA ASP A 24 -1.43 8.48 0.43
C ASP A 24 -1.63 9.32 -0.85
N ALA A 25 -0.57 9.98 -1.33
CA ALA A 25 -0.61 10.74 -2.57
C ALA A 25 -0.93 9.87 -3.80
N ILE A 26 -0.34 8.67 -3.89
CA ILE A 26 -0.64 7.70 -4.95
C ILE A 26 -2.13 7.31 -4.90
N MET A 27 -2.65 6.96 -3.72
CA MET A 27 -4.05 6.62 -3.56
C MET A 27 -4.96 7.75 -4.04
N ARG A 28 -4.70 8.99 -3.61
CA ARG A 28 -5.48 10.17 -4.04
C ARG A 28 -5.47 10.39 -5.55
N LEU A 29 -4.33 10.16 -6.21
CA LEU A 29 -4.23 10.27 -7.66
C LEU A 29 -5.04 9.17 -8.36
N LEU A 30 -4.91 7.92 -7.91
CA LEU A 30 -5.59 6.78 -8.53
C LEU A 30 -7.11 6.83 -8.36
N THR A 31 -7.62 7.37 -7.23
CA THR A 31 -9.06 7.57 -7.01
C THR A 31 -9.58 8.92 -7.47
N GLY A 32 -8.69 9.82 -7.90
CA GLY A 32 -9.08 11.16 -8.32
C GLY A 32 -9.97 11.10 -9.56
N LYS A 33 -10.98 11.98 -9.64
CA LYS A 33 -11.94 12.08 -10.76
C LYS A 33 -11.30 12.21 -12.16
N GLN A 34 -10.04 12.59 -12.22
CA GLN A 34 -9.31 12.71 -13.48
C GLN A 34 -8.90 11.35 -14.06
N TYR A 35 -8.58 10.37 -13.20
CA TYR A 35 -8.03 9.09 -13.63
C TYR A 35 -8.95 7.91 -13.30
N GLU A 36 -9.59 7.92 -12.12
CA GLU A 36 -10.54 6.91 -11.65
C GLU A 36 -10.08 5.45 -11.89
N VAL A 37 -8.80 5.19 -11.67
CA VAL A 37 -8.16 3.88 -11.91
C VAL A 37 -8.58 2.86 -10.85
N ILE A 38 -8.73 3.32 -9.60
CA ILE A 38 -9.08 2.49 -8.44
C ILE A 38 -10.25 3.14 -7.69
N THR A 39 -11.14 2.33 -7.10
CA THR A 39 -12.14 2.79 -6.14
C THR A 39 -11.73 2.44 -4.70
N VAL A 40 -12.32 3.15 -3.72
CA VAL A 40 -12.05 2.83 -2.30
C VAL A 40 -12.56 1.43 -1.93
N ASP A 41 -13.62 0.96 -2.59
CA ASP A 41 -14.15 -0.39 -2.36
C ASP A 41 -13.20 -1.47 -2.89
N GLU A 42 -12.56 -1.23 -4.04
CA GLU A 42 -11.49 -2.11 -4.56
C GLU A 42 -10.30 -2.16 -3.61
N LEU A 43 -9.87 -1.01 -3.07
CA LEU A 43 -8.81 -0.96 -2.07
C LEU A 43 -9.18 -1.81 -0.83
N ARG A 44 -10.40 -1.66 -0.29
CA ARG A 44 -10.82 -2.41 0.90
C ARG A 44 -10.83 -3.90 0.64
N ARG A 45 -11.44 -4.33 -0.48
CA ARG A 45 -11.42 -5.72 -0.91
C ARG A 45 -9.99 -6.25 -1.00
N GLY A 46 -9.12 -5.52 -1.69
CA GLY A 46 -7.74 -5.96 -1.89
C GLY A 46 -6.92 -6.04 -0.59
N ILE A 47 -7.22 -5.24 0.44
CA ILE A 47 -6.60 -5.36 1.76
C ILE A 47 -7.11 -6.61 2.49
N GLU A 48 -8.40 -6.90 2.42
CA GLU A 48 -9.02 -8.09 3.02
C GLU A 48 -8.52 -9.39 2.37
N ASP A 49 -8.25 -9.35 1.06
CA ASP A 49 -7.73 -10.48 0.27
C ASP A 49 -6.25 -10.82 0.56
N LEU A 50 -5.50 -9.95 1.25
CA LEU A 50 -4.10 -10.24 1.62
C LEU A 50 -3.99 -11.43 2.60
N GLY A 51 -5.08 -11.77 3.28
CA GLY A 51 -5.18 -12.96 4.13
C GLY A 51 -5.03 -12.68 5.63
N PRO A 52 -5.25 -13.72 6.45
CA PRO A 52 -5.17 -13.62 7.91
C PRO A 52 -3.72 -13.41 8.36
N GLY A 53 -3.49 -12.49 9.31
CA GLY A 53 -2.16 -12.15 9.84
C GLY A 53 -1.59 -10.83 9.29
N VAL A 54 -2.10 -10.35 8.16
CA VAL A 54 -1.65 -9.10 7.54
C VAL A 54 -1.90 -7.86 8.41
N TYR A 55 -2.94 -7.90 9.24
CA TYR A 55 -3.23 -6.84 10.19
C TYR A 55 -2.25 -6.79 11.37
N ASP A 56 -1.53 -7.89 11.62
CA ASP A 56 -0.54 -8.02 12.68
C ASP A 56 0.89 -7.82 12.16
N GLU A 57 1.15 -8.18 10.89
CA GLU A 57 2.48 -8.15 10.27
C GLU A 57 2.77 -6.86 9.48
N LEU A 58 1.75 -6.23 8.88
CA LEU A 58 1.91 -5.05 8.05
C LEU A 58 1.34 -3.79 8.71
N SER A 59 2.12 -2.71 8.63
CA SER A 59 1.64 -1.37 8.97
C SER A 59 0.46 -0.95 8.07
N TYR A 60 -0.21 0.13 8.47
CA TYR A 60 -1.38 0.64 7.75
C TYR A 60 -1.08 0.97 6.28
N TYR A 61 0.03 1.66 5.99
CA TYR A 61 0.38 2.03 4.63
C TYR A 61 1.02 0.90 3.81
N GLU A 62 1.62 -0.10 4.46
CA GLU A 62 2.08 -1.32 3.79
C GLU A 62 0.91 -2.12 3.22
N ARG A 63 -0.20 -2.21 3.97
CA ARG A 63 -1.45 -2.83 3.48
C ARG A 63 -2.01 -2.08 2.27
N TRP A 64 -2.01 -0.76 2.32
CA TRP A 64 -2.47 0.07 1.21
C TRP A 64 -1.65 -0.14 -0.05
N ILE A 65 -0.32 -0.01 0.03
CA ILE A 65 0.51 -0.12 -1.18
C ILE A 65 0.51 -1.55 -1.75
N SER A 66 0.39 -2.57 -0.90
CA SER A 66 0.24 -3.97 -1.34
C SER A 66 -1.07 -4.17 -2.10
N SER A 67 -2.18 -3.69 -1.55
CA SER A 67 -3.48 -3.76 -2.22
C SER A 67 -3.51 -2.96 -3.53
N ILE A 68 -2.99 -1.73 -3.54
CA ILE A 68 -2.88 -0.90 -4.75
C ILE A 68 -2.08 -1.63 -5.83
N THR A 69 -0.93 -2.21 -5.47
CA THR A 69 -0.08 -2.98 -6.39
C THR A 69 -0.87 -4.13 -7.03
N ASN A 70 -1.57 -4.92 -6.22
CA ASN A 70 -2.37 -6.04 -6.71
C ASN A 70 -3.48 -5.58 -7.66
N ILE A 71 -4.19 -4.49 -7.34
CA ILE A 71 -5.26 -3.96 -8.18
C ILE A 71 -4.71 -3.44 -9.52
N LEU A 72 -3.56 -2.75 -9.51
CA LEU A 72 -2.95 -2.26 -10.75
C LEU A 72 -2.51 -3.40 -11.66
N ILE A 73 -2.03 -4.51 -11.09
CA ILE A 73 -1.71 -5.72 -11.84
C ILE A 73 -2.98 -6.41 -12.36
N GLU A 74 -4.01 -6.55 -11.52
CA GLU A 74 -5.32 -7.14 -11.90
C GLU A 74 -5.93 -6.40 -13.10
N LYS A 75 -5.83 -5.07 -13.11
CA LYS A 75 -6.34 -4.21 -14.19
C LYS A 75 -5.39 -4.07 -15.39
N GLY A 76 -4.19 -4.66 -15.33
CA GLY A 76 -3.19 -4.57 -16.39
C GLY A 76 -2.60 -3.19 -16.60
N VAL A 77 -2.68 -2.30 -15.60
CA VAL A 77 -2.04 -0.96 -15.63
C VAL A 77 -0.52 -1.08 -15.55
N ILE A 78 -0.04 -2.05 -14.77
CA ILE A 78 1.35 -2.49 -14.73
C ILE A 78 1.38 -4.02 -14.79
N SER A 79 2.50 -4.58 -15.25
CA SER A 79 2.74 -6.02 -15.19
C SER A 79 3.63 -6.39 -14.00
N VAL A 80 3.57 -7.66 -13.56
CA VAL A 80 4.47 -8.20 -12.53
C VAL A 80 5.95 -8.05 -12.93
N ASP A 81 6.23 -8.26 -14.22
CA ASP A 81 7.57 -8.16 -14.80
C ASP A 81 8.08 -6.70 -14.84
N GLU A 82 7.21 -5.74 -15.17
CA GLU A 82 7.54 -4.31 -15.09
C GLU A 82 7.81 -3.87 -13.65
N LEU A 83 6.99 -4.32 -12.70
CA LEU A 83 7.20 -4.03 -11.28
C LEU A 83 8.52 -4.62 -10.79
N GLY A 84 8.82 -5.89 -11.12
CA GLY A 84 10.05 -6.57 -10.74
C GLY A 84 11.29 -5.84 -11.22
N ARG A 85 11.37 -5.53 -12.52
CA ARG A 85 12.47 -4.72 -13.07
C ARG A 85 12.61 -3.38 -12.38
N ARG A 86 11.49 -2.71 -12.10
CA ARG A 86 11.53 -1.40 -11.43
C ARG A 86 12.04 -1.51 -10.00
N MET A 87 11.72 -2.58 -9.28
CA MET A 87 12.24 -2.82 -7.93
C MET A 87 13.75 -3.05 -7.96
N GLU A 88 14.25 -3.84 -8.90
CA GLU A 88 15.69 -4.06 -9.11
C GLU A 88 16.43 -2.75 -9.37
N ASP A 89 15.92 -1.91 -10.29
CA ASP A 89 16.48 -0.59 -10.57
C ASP A 89 16.51 0.31 -9.31
N VAL A 90 15.45 0.27 -8.50
CA VAL A 90 15.37 1.08 -7.29
C VAL A 90 16.37 0.60 -6.23
N CYS A 91 16.52 -0.71 -6.06
CA CYS A 91 17.52 -1.32 -5.18
C CYS A 91 18.94 -0.94 -5.60
N ALA A 92 19.29 -1.12 -6.88
CA ALA A 92 20.62 -0.78 -7.39
C ALA A 92 20.98 0.70 -7.15
N ARG A 93 20.05 1.63 -7.43
CA ARG A 93 20.28 3.07 -7.18
C ARG A 93 20.44 3.40 -5.70
N ARG A 94 19.79 2.65 -4.80
CA ARG A 94 19.92 2.85 -3.35
C ARG A 94 21.29 2.38 -2.86
N GLU A 95 21.73 1.21 -3.34
CA GLU A 95 23.08 0.68 -3.09
C GLU A 95 24.16 1.66 -3.58
N GLU A 96 24.02 2.20 -4.79
CA GLU A 96 24.92 3.22 -5.34
C GLU A 96 24.93 4.51 -4.52
N ALA A 97 23.79 4.89 -3.96
CA ALA A 97 23.65 6.06 -3.09
C ALA A 97 24.14 5.80 -1.64
N GLY A 98 24.49 4.56 -1.30
CA GLY A 98 24.95 4.17 0.04
C GLY A 98 23.85 4.22 1.11
N ILE A 99 22.58 4.02 0.73
CA ILE A 99 21.40 4.05 1.61
C ILE A 99 20.65 2.72 1.57
#